data_AF-A0A852VHD7-F1
#
_entry.id   AF-A0A852VHD7-F1
#
_cell.length_a   1.000
_cell.length_b   1.000
_cell.length_c   1.000
_cell.angle_alpha   90.00
_cell.angle_beta   90.00
_cell.angle_gamma   90.00
#
_symmetry.space_group_name_H-M   'P 1'
#
loop_
_entity.id
_entity.type
_entity.pdbx_description
1 polymer ?
#
loop_
_entity_poly.entity_id
_entity_poly.type
_entity_poly.pdbx_seq_one_letter_code
_entity_poly.pdbx_strand_id
1 'polypeptide(L)'
;MLKKITLLRERVEDWTVYPFSVPTIASLPEISIHSRIAFFAGENGTGKSTLLEAIAAHYGFGPEGGNRNLQFETSDSSRSVERLTRSLRLSFDIRTGKGFYFRAESLFSLATQIDEWDKDPGSGGRIIDSYGGVSLHNHSHGETFFTVLDNKFRNSGLFLLDEPEAALSPQRQLSFLILIRDTLRQYKDAQFLISTHSPLLLGYPGAQIFSFDDGHLHEISYEDTASLQIVRRFTNDRDSFLEELFAEPPSLFGEPDKP
;
A
#
# COMPACT_ATOMS: atom_id res chain seq x y z
N MET A 1 -14.72 5.82 -7.53
CA MET A 1 -13.70 6.15 -6.55
C MET A 1 -14.22 5.93 -5.14
N LEU A 2 -13.37 5.36 -4.30
CA LEU A 2 -13.54 5.28 -2.86
C LEU A 2 -13.59 6.69 -2.29
N LYS A 3 -14.61 6.96 -1.47
CA LYS A 3 -14.86 8.27 -0.86
C LYS A 3 -14.81 8.22 0.65
N LYS A 4 -15.26 7.12 1.25
CA LYS A 4 -15.25 6.98 2.70
C LYS A 4 -14.88 5.59 3.15
N ILE A 5 -14.14 5.53 4.25
CA ILE A 5 -13.82 4.32 5.00
C ILE A 5 -14.37 4.53 6.42
N THR A 6 -15.26 3.66 6.87
CA THR A 6 -15.83 3.70 8.22
C THR A 6 -15.63 2.35 8.90
N LEU A 7 -15.11 2.34 10.12
CA LEU A 7 -15.18 1.17 10.99
C LEU A 7 -16.56 1.12 11.68
N LEU A 8 -17.33 0.08 11.40
CA LEU A 8 -18.59 -0.24 12.06
C LEU A 8 -18.29 -0.89 13.41
N ARG A 9 -18.09 -0.05 14.44
CA ARG A 9 -17.68 -0.48 15.78
C ARG A 9 -18.63 -1.51 16.40
N GLU A 10 -19.91 -1.45 16.06
CA GLU A 10 -20.94 -2.39 16.49
C GLU A 10 -20.76 -3.82 15.95
N ARG A 11 -19.90 -4.00 14.94
CA ARG A 11 -19.55 -5.33 14.39
C ARG A 11 -18.26 -5.90 14.96
N VAL A 12 -17.60 -5.18 15.87
CA VAL A 12 -16.36 -5.64 16.51
C VAL A 12 -16.71 -6.47 17.75
N GLU A 13 -16.40 -7.77 17.70
CA GLU A 13 -16.68 -8.70 18.80
C GLU A 13 -15.66 -8.57 19.94
N ASP A 14 -14.39 -8.35 19.62
CA ASP A 14 -13.29 -8.28 20.59
C ASP A 14 -12.21 -7.29 20.16
N TRP A 15 -11.98 -6.25 20.98
CA TRP A 15 -10.99 -5.21 20.74
C TRP A 15 -9.56 -5.61 21.14
N THR A 16 -9.39 -6.73 21.86
CA THR A 16 -8.09 -7.21 22.33
C THR A 16 -7.41 -8.13 21.32
N VAL A 17 -8.13 -8.51 20.25
CA VAL A 17 -7.65 -9.45 19.24
C VAL A 17 -7.30 -8.72 17.95
N TYR A 18 -6.24 -9.18 17.28
CA TYR A 18 -5.86 -8.66 15.97
C TYR A 18 -7.02 -8.81 14.96
N PRO A 19 -7.30 -7.79 14.13
CA PRO A 19 -6.53 -6.55 13.94
C PRO A 19 -6.97 -5.37 14.82
N PHE A 20 -7.99 -5.53 15.67
CA PHE A 20 -8.53 -4.44 16.50
C PHE A 20 -7.66 -4.10 17.70
N SER A 21 -6.71 -4.97 18.07
CA SER A 21 -5.68 -4.66 19.07
C SER A 21 -4.65 -3.63 18.60
N VAL A 22 -4.58 -3.34 17.29
CA VAL A 22 -3.70 -2.30 16.74
C VAL A 22 -4.32 -0.93 17.04
N PRO A 23 -3.64 -0.02 17.77
CA PRO A 23 -4.25 1.22 18.25
C PRO A 23 -4.88 2.10 17.17
N THR A 24 -4.23 2.25 16.02
CA THR A 24 -4.73 3.03 14.87
C THR A 24 -6.00 2.45 14.24
N ILE A 25 -6.12 1.12 14.23
CA ILE A 25 -7.31 0.42 13.74
C ILE A 25 -8.43 0.57 14.77
N ALA A 26 -8.11 0.42 16.06
CA ALA A 26 -9.07 0.59 17.15
C ALA A 26 -9.66 2.01 17.18
N SER A 27 -8.82 3.01 16.94
CA SER A 27 -9.17 4.43 16.94
C SER A 27 -9.65 4.95 15.59
N LEU A 28 -9.73 4.09 14.55
CA LEU A 28 -10.01 4.48 13.17
C LEU A 28 -11.26 5.38 13.09
N PRO A 29 -11.11 6.66 12.69
CA PRO A 29 -12.24 7.55 12.49
C PRO A 29 -12.93 7.24 11.15
N GLU A 30 -14.03 7.93 10.87
CA GLU A 30 -14.50 7.98 9.48
C GLU A 30 -13.49 8.78 8.64
N ILE A 31 -12.88 8.12 7.66
CA ILE A 31 -11.91 8.74 6.75
C ILE A 31 -12.64 9.16 5.49
N SER A 32 -12.48 10.42 5.08
CA SER A 32 -12.97 10.91 3.79
C SER A 32 -11.82 11.08 2.80
N ILE A 33 -11.89 10.36 1.68
CA ILE A 33 -10.90 10.42 0.60
C ILE A 33 -11.45 11.34 -0.49
N HIS A 34 -10.85 12.52 -0.63
CA HIS A 34 -11.22 13.49 -1.65
C HIS A 34 -10.24 13.57 -2.82
N SER A 35 -8.99 13.13 -2.63
CA SER A 35 -8.00 13.04 -3.72
C SER A 35 -8.10 11.72 -4.50
N ARG A 36 -7.61 11.74 -5.74
CA ARG A 36 -7.44 10.51 -6.56
C ARG A 36 -6.17 9.75 -6.20
N ILE A 37 -5.32 10.32 -5.36
CA ILE A 37 -4.14 9.66 -4.82
C ILE A 37 -4.10 9.95 -3.31
N ALA A 38 -4.10 8.88 -2.52
CA ALA A 38 -3.98 8.95 -1.08
C ALA A 38 -2.88 8.01 -0.59
N PHE A 39 -2.13 8.46 0.41
CA PHE A 39 -1.09 7.69 1.05
C PHE A 39 -1.45 7.35 2.49
N PHE A 40 -1.09 6.14 2.90
CA PHE A 40 -1.00 5.72 4.30
C PHE A 40 0.47 5.77 4.68
N ALA A 41 0.84 6.75 5.50
CA ALA A 41 2.19 6.98 5.99
C ALA A 41 2.31 6.51 7.44
N GLY A 42 3.51 6.08 7.84
CA GLY A 42 3.82 5.75 9.23
C GLY A 42 4.76 4.56 9.36
N GLU A 43 5.16 4.23 10.59
CA GLU A 43 6.12 3.17 10.88
C GLU A 43 5.58 1.75 10.63
N ASN A 44 6.48 0.77 10.61
CA ASN A 44 6.11 -0.63 10.46
C ASN A 44 5.29 -1.10 11.67
N GLY A 45 4.27 -1.93 11.43
CA GLY A 45 3.40 -2.45 12.50
C GLY A 45 2.29 -1.48 12.95
N THR A 46 2.24 -0.26 12.44
CA THR A 46 1.18 0.72 12.75
C THR A 46 -0.19 0.41 12.13
N GLY A 47 -0.32 -0.65 11.32
CA GLY A 47 -1.62 -1.08 10.75
C GLY A 47 -1.94 -0.59 9.34
N LYS A 48 -1.02 0.08 8.65
CA LYS A 48 -1.18 0.55 7.25
C LYS A 48 -1.57 -0.58 6.30
N SER A 49 -0.74 -1.62 6.23
CA SER A 49 -0.95 -2.80 5.41
C SER A 49 -2.22 -3.55 5.81
N THR A 50 -2.50 -3.66 7.11
CA THR A 50 -3.73 -4.27 7.63
C THR A 50 -4.99 -3.59 7.10
N LEU A 51 -5.05 -2.25 7.15
CA LEU A 51 -6.21 -1.51 6.64
C LEU A 51 -6.29 -1.62 5.11
N LEU A 52 -5.16 -1.49 4.42
CA LEU A 52 -5.10 -1.57 2.97
C LEU A 52 -5.56 -2.95 2.45
N GLU A 53 -5.12 -4.03 3.12
CA GLU A 53 -5.52 -5.40 2.82
C GLU A 53 -7.01 -5.64 3.08
N ALA A 54 -7.56 -5.12 4.17
CA ALA A 54 -9.00 -5.20 4.43
C ALA A 54 -9.83 -4.44 3.39
N ILE A 55 -9.33 -3.29 2.89
CA ILE A 55 -9.95 -2.57 1.76
C ILE A 55 -9.88 -3.41 0.48
N ALA A 56 -8.73 -4.04 0.21
CA ALA A 56 -8.55 -4.91 -0.95
C ALA A 56 -9.53 -6.09 -0.94
N ALA A 57 -9.61 -6.79 0.19
CA ALA A 57 -10.53 -7.90 0.41
C ALA A 57 -12.00 -7.46 0.27
N HIS A 58 -12.39 -6.32 0.88
CA HIS A 58 -13.75 -5.78 0.75
C HIS A 58 -14.07 -5.38 -0.70
N TYR A 59 -13.09 -4.90 -1.46
CA TYR A 59 -13.30 -4.56 -2.86
C TYR A 59 -13.45 -5.81 -3.75
N GLY A 60 -12.88 -6.94 -3.32
CA GLY A 60 -12.91 -8.25 -3.99
C GLY A 60 -11.59 -8.62 -4.67
N PHE A 61 -10.47 -8.02 -4.26
CA PHE A 61 -9.14 -8.42 -4.71
C PHE A 61 -8.65 -9.63 -3.91
N GLY A 62 -7.81 -10.46 -4.53
CA GLY A 62 -7.17 -11.60 -3.87
C GLY A 62 -6.09 -11.15 -2.87
N PRO A 63 -5.81 -11.95 -1.82
CA PRO A 63 -4.87 -11.62 -0.74
C PRO A 63 -3.40 -11.47 -1.20
N GLU A 64 -3.01 -12.21 -2.24
CA GLU A 64 -1.65 -12.18 -2.83
C GLU A 64 -1.48 -11.16 -3.97
N GLY A 65 -2.47 -10.27 -4.13
CA GLY A 65 -2.53 -9.33 -5.24
C GLY A 65 -3.16 -9.93 -6.50
N GLY A 66 -3.50 -9.06 -7.46
CA GLY A 66 -4.21 -9.45 -8.68
C GLY A 66 -5.63 -8.88 -8.81
N ASN A 67 -6.21 -9.12 -9.99
CA ASN A 67 -7.61 -8.77 -10.28
C ASN A 67 -8.55 -9.86 -9.75
N ARG A 68 -9.87 -9.59 -9.70
CA ARG A 68 -10.94 -10.51 -9.24
C ARG A 68 -10.90 -11.95 -9.80
N ASN A 69 -10.15 -12.20 -10.86
CA ASN A 69 -10.07 -13.50 -11.55
C ASN A 69 -9.01 -14.46 -10.98
N LEU A 70 -8.15 -13.99 -10.07
CA LEU A 70 -7.15 -14.82 -9.39
C LEU A 70 -7.57 -14.98 -7.92
N GLN A 71 -8.61 -15.78 -7.68
CA GLN A 71 -9.00 -16.16 -6.32
C GLN A 71 -8.13 -17.34 -5.90
N PHE A 72 -7.10 -17.07 -5.09
CA PHE A 72 -6.34 -18.11 -4.41
C PHE A 72 -7.12 -18.63 -3.21
N GLU A 73 -7.08 -19.96 -3.04
CA GLU A 73 -7.59 -20.60 -1.84
C GLU A 73 -6.86 -20.07 -0.59
N THR A 74 -7.68 -19.69 0.38
CA THR A 74 -7.40 -19.20 1.73
C THR A 74 -5.99 -19.47 2.29
N SER A 75 -5.13 -18.44 2.24
CA SER A 75 -3.96 -18.32 3.12
C SER A 75 -4.38 -17.82 4.52
N ASP A 76 -3.56 -18.10 5.55
CA ASP A 76 -3.78 -17.61 6.92
C ASP A 76 -3.84 -16.07 7.03
N SER A 77 -3.17 -15.34 6.12
CA SER A 77 -3.24 -13.88 6.03
C SER A 77 -4.66 -13.38 5.76
N SER A 78 -5.41 -14.06 4.89
CA SER A 78 -6.82 -13.71 4.60
C SER A 78 -7.72 -13.80 5.84
N ARG A 79 -7.44 -14.74 6.75
CA ARG A 79 -8.21 -14.90 7.99
C ARG A 79 -7.91 -13.79 8.99
N SER A 80 -6.68 -13.27 8.97
CA SER A 80 -6.22 -12.24 9.91
C SER A 80 -6.96 -10.92 9.74
N VAL A 81 -7.30 -10.54 8.50
CA VAL A 81 -8.02 -9.31 8.17
C VAL A 81 -9.52 -9.51 7.91
N GLU A 82 -10.01 -10.75 7.87
CA GLU A 82 -11.43 -11.06 7.61
C GLU A 82 -12.36 -10.33 8.59
N ARG A 83 -11.98 -10.30 9.88
CA ARG A 83 -12.74 -9.59 10.91
C ARG A 83 -12.86 -8.11 10.61
N LEU A 84 -11.75 -7.45 10.26
CA LEU A 84 -11.77 -6.04 9.87
C LEU A 84 -12.58 -5.83 8.60
N THR A 85 -12.39 -6.68 7.60
CA THR A 85 -13.12 -6.61 6.32
C THR A 85 -14.63 -6.61 6.53
N ARG A 86 -15.16 -7.46 7.42
CA ARG A 86 -16.60 -7.52 7.75
C ARG A 86 -17.11 -6.32 8.56
N SER A 87 -16.21 -5.70 9.33
CA SER A 87 -16.48 -4.52 10.15
C SER A 87 -16.22 -3.20 9.42
N LEU A 88 -15.70 -3.21 8.19
CA LEU A 88 -15.53 -2.01 7.38
C LEU A 88 -16.78 -1.72 6.54
N ARG A 89 -17.07 -0.43 6.38
CA ARG A 89 -18.00 0.09 5.37
C ARG A 89 -17.24 1.00 4.44
N LEU A 90 -17.18 0.61 3.16
CA LEU A 90 -16.58 1.41 2.10
C LEU A 90 -17.67 2.10 1.27
N SER A 91 -17.57 3.42 1.14
CA SER A 91 -18.49 4.20 0.28
C SER A 91 -17.78 4.65 -0.99
N PHE A 92 -18.45 4.48 -2.13
CA PHE A 92 -17.90 4.82 -3.45
C PHE A 92 -18.87 5.76 -4.19
N ASP A 93 -18.33 6.70 -4.97
CA ASP A 93 -19.14 7.43 -5.97
C ASP A 93 -19.38 6.55 -7.22
N ILE A 94 -18.32 5.91 -7.71
CA ILE A 94 -18.30 5.00 -8.86
C ILE A 94 -17.52 3.76 -8.46
N ARG A 95 -18.15 2.59 -8.47
CA ARG A 95 -17.47 1.31 -8.24
C ARG A 95 -17.21 0.63 -9.57
N THR A 96 -16.02 0.81 -10.14
CA THR A 96 -15.69 0.24 -11.45
C THR A 96 -15.60 -1.29 -11.42
N GLY A 97 -15.35 -1.88 -10.24
CA GLY A 97 -15.09 -3.31 -10.08
C GLY A 97 -13.77 -3.77 -10.69
N LYS A 98 -13.00 -2.82 -11.23
CA LYS A 98 -11.66 -2.97 -11.81
C LYS A 98 -10.63 -2.32 -10.90
N GLY A 99 -9.36 -2.66 -11.12
CA GLY A 99 -8.25 -2.22 -10.31
C GLY A 99 -7.32 -3.38 -10.00
N PHE A 100 -6.32 -3.12 -9.17
CA PHE A 100 -5.26 -4.07 -8.87
C PHE A 100 -4.76 -3.83 -7.44
N TYR A 101 -4.58 -4.89 -6.67
CA TYR A 101 -3.86 -4.87 -5.41
C TYR A 101 -2.45 -5.41 -5.62
N PHE A 102 -1.46 -4.68 -5.14
CA PHE A 102 -0.05 -4.99 -5.28
C PHE A 102 0.63 -4.99 -3.91
N ARG A 103 1.43 -6.03 -3.63
CA ARG A 103 2.37 -6.09 -2.51
C ARG A 103 3.76 -6.35 -3.07
N ALA A 104 4.74 -5.57 -2.66
CA ALA A 104 6.11 -5.73 -3.14
C ALA A 104 6.68 -7.12 -2.82
N GLU A 105 6.40 -7.65 -1.62
CA GLU A 105 6.84 -8.98 -1.19
C GLU A 105 6.24 -10.11 -2.04
N SER A 106 4.96 -9.99 -2.44
CA SER A 106 4.28 -11.02 -3.23
C SER A 106 4.70 -11.03 -4.71
N LEU A 107 5.35 -9.99 -5.24
CA LEU A 107 5.73 -9.93 -6.66
C LEU A 107 6.67 -11.08 -7.07
N PHE A 108 7.60 -11.47 -6.18
CA PHE A 108 8.53 -12.56 -6.47
C PHE A 108 7.84 -13.93 -6.43
N SER A 109 6.97 -14.15 -5.45
CA SER A 109 6.14 -15.36 -5.36
C SER A 109 5.21 -15.47 -6.56
N LEU A 110 4.61 -14.35 -6.99
CA LEU A 110 3.74 -14.28 -8.17
C LEU A 110 4.52 -14.56 -9.46
N ALA A 111 5.74 -14.04 -9.59
CA ALA A 111 6.60 -14.32 -10.75
C ALA A 111 6.88 -15.82 -10.90
N THR A 112 7.28 -16.48 -9.80
CA THR A 112 7.50 -17.92 -9.77
C THR A 112 6.24 -18.70 -10.13
N GLN A 113 5.08 -18.31 -9.59
CA GLN A 113 3.80 -18.99 -9.87
C GLN A 113 3.35 -18.81 -11.32
N ILE A 114 3.54 -17.63 -11.92
CA ILE A 114 3.23 -17.39 -13.33
C ILE A 114 4.08 -18.30 -14.22
N ASP A 115 5.38 -18.40 -13.96
CA ASP A 115 6.27 -19.27 -14.71
C ASP A 115 5.93 -20.76 -14.50
N GLU A 116 5.35 -21.15 -13.36
CA GLU A 116 4.82 -22.50 -13.13
C GLU A 116 3.53 -22.78 -13.91
N TRP A 117 2.55 -21.87 -13.90
CA TRP A 117 1.30 -22.06 -14.64
C TRP A 117 1.48 -22.01 -16.16
N ASP A 118 2.42 -21.20 -16.65
CA ASP A 118 2.73 -21.13 -18.07
C ASP A 118 3.48 -22.36 -18.60
N LYS A 119 3.88 -23.31 -17.72
CA LYS A 119 4.36 -24.64 -18.15
C LYS A 119 3.22 -25.56 -18.63
N ASP A 120 1.99 -25.36 -18.15
CA ASP A 120 0.79 -26.06 -18.59
C ASP A 120 -0.37 -25.08 -18.80
N PRO A 121 -0.29 -24.22 -19.83
CA PRO A 121 -1.31 -23.23 -20.09
C PRO A 121 -2.58 -23.94 -20.57
N GLY A 122 -3.63 -23.90 -19.75
CA GLY A 122 -4.96 -24.36 -20.16
C GLY A 122 -5.52 -23.55 -21.35
N SER A 123 -6.82 -23.67 -21.64
CA SER A 123 -7.46 -23.05 -22.81
C SER A 123 -7.48 -21.49 -22.83
N GLY A 124 -6.90 -20.82 -21.84
CA GLY A 124 -6.92 -19.37 -21.64
C GLY A 124 -5.68 -18.59 -22.12
N GLY A 125 -4.68 -19.26 -22.72
CA GLY A 125 -3.41 -18.62 -23.11
C GLY A 125 -2.44 -18.46 -21.93
N ARG A 126 -1.26 -17.88 -22.19
CA ARG A 126 -0.22 -17.70 -21.16
C ARG A 126 -0.55 -16.51 -20.26
N ILE A 127 -0.47 -16.71 -18.95
CA ILE A 127 -0.77 -15.70 -17.94
C ILE A 127 0.25 -14.56 -18.03
N ILE A 128 1.50 -14.86 -18.39
CA ILE A 128 2.57 -13.88 -18.51
C ILE A 128 2.28 -12.78 -19.53
N ASP A 129 1.44 -13.04 -20.54
CA ASP A 129 1.07 -12.03 -21.54
C ASP A 129 0.31 -10.86 -20.89
N SER A 130 -0.42 -11.11 -19.80
CA SER A 130 -1.08 -10.07 -18.99
C SER A 130 -0.13 -9.28 -18.06
N TYR A 131 1.15 -9.68 -18.04
CA TYR A 131 2.25 -9.11 -17.27
C TYR A 131 3.42 -8.67 -18.19
N GLY A 132 3.20 -8.58 -19.50
CA GLY A 132 4.17 -8.07 -20.48
C GLY A 132 4.84 -9.14 -21.35
N GLY A 133 4.53 -10.43 -21.16
CA GLY A 133 4.94 -11.51 -22.05
C GLY A 133 6.38 -11.99 -21.87
N VAL A 134 7.11 -11.50 -20.86
CA VAL A 134 8.53 -11.82 -20.63
C VAL A 134 8.72 -12.42 -19.23
N SER A 135 9.50 -13.51 -19.13
CA SER A 135 9.80 -14.19 -17.85
C SER A 135 10.28 -13.17 -16.82
N LEU A 136 9.52 -13.07 -15.73
CA LEU A 136 9.73 -12.10 -14.66
C LEU A 136 11.03 -12.38 -13.88
N HIS A 137 11.64 -13.56 -14.08
CA HIS A 137 12.95 -13.97 -13.53
C HIS A 137 14.17 -13.54 -14.34
N ASN A 138 14.00 -13.17 -15.62
CA ASN A 138 15.12 -12.84 -16.52
C ASN A 138 15.48 -11.34 -16.55
N HIS A 139 14.79 -10.50 -15.77
CA HIS A 139 14.99 -9.05 -15.69
C HIS A 139 15.50 -8.59 -14.32
N SER A 140 16.09 -7.39 -14.27
CA SER A 140 16.42 -6.76 -12.98
C SER A 140 15.14 -6.46 -12.20
N HIS A 141 15.17 -6.61 -10.87
CA HIS A 141 13.95 -6.68 -10.03
C HIS A 141 12.97 -5.52 -10.22
N GLY A 142 13.47 -4.31 -10.51
CA GLY A 142 12.61 -3.15 -10.77
C GLY A 142 12.17 -2.98 -12.23
N GLU A 143 12.78 -3.63 -13.24
CA GLU A 143 12.23 -3.63 -14.61
C GLU A 143 10.98 -4.52 -14.71
N THR A 144 11.03 -5.68 -14.05
CA THR A 144 9.90 -6.59 -13.85
C THR A 144 8.74 -5.83 -13.18
N PHE A 145 9.02 -5.11 -12.10
CA PHE A 145 8.05 -4.29 -11.38
C PHE A 145 7.33 -3.28 -12.28
N PHE A 146 8.08 -2.46 -13.02
CA PHE A 146 7.49 -1.44 -13.90
C PHE A 146 6.69 -2.04 -15.04
N THR A 147 7.13 -3.14 -15.61
CA THR A 147 6.41 -3.82 -16.69
C THR A 147 5.06 -4.33 -16.22
N VAL A 148 5.00 -4.89 -15.00
CA VAL A 148 3.74 -5.32 -14.38
C VAL A 148 2.83 -4.11 -14.15
N LEU A 149 3.32 -3.07 -13.48
CA LEU A 149 2.50 -1.93 -13.14
C LEU A 149 2.00 -1.17 -14.37
N ASP A 150 2.86 -0.95 -15.37
CA ASP A 150 2.47 -0.28 -16.63
C ASP A 150 1.36 -1.06 -17.35
N ASN A 151 1.42 -2.40 -17.36
CA ASN A 151 0.35 -3.20 -17.95
C ASN A 151 -0.94 -3.17 -17.12
N LYS A 152 -0.85 -3.22 -15.78
CA LYS A 152 -2.04 -3.23 -14.92
C LYS A 152 -2.74 -1.87 -14.83
N PHE A 153 -2.01 -0.77 -15.00
CA PHE A 153 -2.55 0.60 -14.88
C PHE A 153 -3.18 1.15 -16.17
N ARG A 154 -3.29 0.34 -17.22
CA ARG A 154 -3.95 0.71 -18.48
C ARG A 154 -5.49 0.64 -18.42
N ASN A 155 -6.09 1.05 -17.31
CA ASN A 155 -7.54 1.08 -17.15
C ASN A 155 -8.00 2.02 -16.01
N SER A 156 -9.29 2.36 -16.01
CA SER A 156 -9.98 2.93 -14.85
C SER A 156 -10.16 1.88 -13.75
N GLY A 157 -9.85 2.22 -12.50
CA GLY A 157 -9.83 1.27 -11.40
C GLY A 157 -9.38 1.85 -10.06
N LEU A 158 -9.51 1.03 -9.01
CA LEU A 158 -8.89 1.28 -7.71
C LEU A 158 -7.57 0.51 -7.61
N PHE A 159 -6.46 1.23 -7.50
CA PHE A 159 -5.12 0.67 -7.39
C PHE A 159 -4.66 0.78 -5.93
N LEU A 160 -4.43 -0.38 -5.31
CA LEU A 160 -3.96 -0.49 -3.94
C LEU A 160 -2.52 -0.98 -3.98
N LEU A 161 -1.59 -0.27 -3.34
CA LEU A 161 -0.18 -0.68 -3.30
C LEU A 161 0.35 -0.67 -1.88
N ASP A 162 0.95 -1.78 -1.46
CA ASP A 162 1.59 -1.93 -0.16
C ASP A 162 3.12 -1.92 -0.32
N GLU A 163 3.74 -0.90 0.25
CA GLU A 163 5.20 -0.66 0.29
C GLU A 163 5.91 -0.89 -1.06
N PRO A 164 5.46 -0.23 -2.15
CA PRO A 164 6.07 -0.40 -3.47
C PRO A 164 7.57 -0.06 -3.49
N GLU A 165 8.04 0.82 -2.59
CA GLU A 165 9.45 1.20 -2.45
C GLU A 165 10.37 0.03 -2.10
N ALA A 166 9.87 -1.04 -1.47
CA ALA A 166 10.70 -2.18 -1.08
C ALA A 166 11.34 -2.89 -2.30
N ALA A 167 10.71 -2.77 -3.47
CA ALA A 167 11.22 -3.29 -4.74
C ALA A 167 11.90 -2.23 -5.63
N LEU A 168 11.97 -0.97 -5.20
CA LEU A 168 12.37 0.16 -6.04
C LEU A 168 13.54 0.97 -5.46
N SER A 169 14.57 1.17 -6.29
CA SER A 169 15.58 2.19 -6.02
C SER A 169 14.97 3.61 -5.99
N PRO A 170 15.63 4.60 -5.37
CA PRO A 170 15.14 5.98 -5.34
C PRO A 170 14.77 6.56 -6.71
N GLN A 171 15.61 6.34 -7.73
CA GLN A 171 15.34 6.78 -9.11
C GLN A 171 14.08 6.11 -9.66
N ARG A 172 13.88 4.82 -9.38
CA ARG A 172 12.70 4.07 -9.79
C ARG A 172 11.44 4.54 -9.06
N GLN A 173 11.53 4.97 -7.81
CA GLN A 173 10.40 5.60 -7.11
C GLN A 173 9.96 6.90 -7.82
N LEU A 174 10.89 7.71 -8.31
CA LEU A 174 10.56 8.91 -9.11
C LEU A 174 9.87 8.54 -10.44
N SER A 175 10.35 7.52 -11.15
CA SER A 175 9.67 6.99 -12.33
C SER A 175 8.26 6.48 -12.00
N PHE A 176 8.03 5.97 -10.79
CA PHE A 176 6.73 5.45 -10.37
C PHE A 176 5.73 6.59 -10.18
N LEU A 177 6.18 7.75 -9.69
CA LEU A 177 5.35 8.96 -9.64
C LEU A 177 4.91 9.41 -11.04
N ILE A 178 5.79 9.30 -12.04
CA ILE A 178 5.46 9.60 -13.45
C ILE A 178 4.36 8.65 -13.93
N LEU A 179 4.49 7.36 -13.66
CA LEU A 179 3.50 6.35 -14.03
C LEU A 179 2.12 6.63 -13.39
N ILE A 180 2.08 6.97 -12.10
CA ILE A 180 0.83 7.35 -11.41
C ILE A 180 0.21 8.58 -12.08
N ARG A 181 1.01 9.63 -12.32
CA ARG A 181 0.54 10.87 -12.96
C ARG A 181 -0.05 10.59 -14.34
N ASP A 182 0.64 9.81 -15.17
CA ASP A 182 0.22 9.56 -16.53
C ASP A 182 -1.08 8.71 -16.53
N THR A 183 -1.19 7.74 -15.63
CA THR A 183 -2.43 6.97 -15.40
C THR A 183 -3.60 7.87 -14.99
N LEU A 184 -3.41 8.76 -14.00
CA LEU A 184 -4.45 9.68 -13.51
C LEU A 184 -4.88 10.73 -14.55
N ARG A 185 -3.99 11.06 -15.50
CA ARG A 185 -4.31 11.94 -16.64
C ARG A 185 -5.11 11.21 -17.71
N GLN A 186 -4.77 9.96 -17.99
CA GLN A 186 -5.42 9.16 -19.03
C GLN A 186 -6.79 8.62 -18.59
N TYR A 187 -6.92 8.21 -17.32
CA TYR A 187 -8.12 7.55 -16.81
C TYR A 187 -8.76 8.39 -15.70
N LYS A 188 -9.93 8.96 -15.99
CA LYS A 188 -10.64 9.86 -15.06
C LYS A 188 -11.04 9.17 -13.76
N ASP A 189 -11.44 7.89 -13.87
CA ASP A 189 -11.88 7.03 -12.77
C ASP A 189 -10.77 6.12 -12.21
N ALA A 190 -9.50 6.47 -12.43
CA ALA A 190 -8.38 5.85 -11.73
C ALA A 190 -8.17 6.52 -10.35
N GLN A 191 -7.95 5.69 -9.33
CA GLN A 191 -7.64 6.13 -7.98
C GLN A 191 -6.57 5.23 -7.36
N PHE A 192 -5.63 5.84 -6.65
CA PHE A 192 -4.53 5.16 -5.95
C PHE A 192 -4.68 5.32 -4.44
N LEU A 193 -4.48 4.23 -3.72
CA LEU A 193 -4.30 4.20 -2.27
C LEU A 193 -3.02 3.42 -1.98
N ILE A 194 -2.02 4.07 -1.40
CA ILE A 194 -0.67 3.53 -1.31
C ILE A 194 -0.19 3.57 0.15
N SER A 195 0.16 2.43 0.72
CA SER A 195 0.90 2.35 1.99
C SER A 195 2.39 2.51 1.68
N THR A 196 3.05 3.48 2.33
CA THR A 196 4.47 3.77 2.09
C THR A 196 5.09 4.49 3.28
N HIS A 197 6.37 4.25 3.52
CA HIS A 197 7.22 5.06 4.40
C HIS A 197 8.20 5.93 3.58
N SER A 198 8.23 5.80 2.25
CA SER A 198 9.15 6.54 1.40
C SER A 198 8.82 8.04 1.32
N PRO A 199 9.73 8.94 1.75
CA PRO A 199 9.55 10.38 1.60
C PRO A 199 9.57 10.82 0.12
N LEU A 200 10.09 10.00 -0.80
CA LEU A 200 10.02 10.30 -2.23
C LEU A 200 8.61 10.07 -2.78
N LEU A 201 7.94 9.00 -2.36
CA LEU A 201 6.59 8.68 -2.81
C LEU A 201 5.55 9.62 -2.20
N LEU A 202 5.69 9.91 -0.90
CA LEU A 202 4.82 10.84 -0.17
C LEU A 202 4.85 12.26 -0.76
N GLY A 203 5.92 12.63 -1.47
CA GLY A 203 6.06 13.94 -2.12
C GLY A 203 5.22 14.15 -3.39
N TYR A 204 4.28 13.25 -3.72
CA TYR A 204 3.43 13.44 -4.90
C TYR A 204 2.50 14.65 -4.75
N PRO A 205 2.50 15.61 -5.70
CA PRO A 205 1.69 16.83 -5.59
C PRO A 205 0.18 16.58 -5.54
N GLY A 206 -0.50 17.20 -4.56
CA GLY A 206 -1.95 17.10 -4.40
C GLY A 206 -2.44 15.75 -3.85
N ALA A 207 -1.55 14.93 -3.31
CA ALA A 207 -1.91 13.73 -2.59
C ALA A 207 -2.50 14.05 -1.22
N GLN A 208 -3.43 13.21 -0.78
CA GLN A 208 -3.92 13.20 0.60
C GLN A 208 -3.06 12.23 1.40
N ILE A 209 -2.52 12.61 2.56
CA ILE A 209 -1.63 11.75 3.34
C ILE A 209 -2.25 11.51 4.70
N PHE A 210 -2.42 10.24 5.08
CA PHE A 210 -2.90 9.85 6.40
C PHE A 210 -1.76 9.23 7.20
N SER A 211 -1.45 9.83 8.34
CA SER A 211 -0.52 9.24 9.31
C SER A 211 -1.19 8.09 10.06
N PHE A 212 -0.43 7.03 10.28
CA PHE A 212 -0.72 5.91 11.18
C PHE A 212 0.17 5.95 12.42
N ASP A 213 0.94 7.00 12.61
CA ASP A 213 1.79 7.13 13.79
C ASP A 213 0.96 7.53 15.02
N ASP A 214 1.56 7.47 16.21
CA ASP A 214 0.95 7.90 17.48
C ASP A 214 -0.40 7.22 17.82
N GLY A 215 -0.65 6.03 17.27
CA GLY A 215 -1.83 5.22 17.57
C GLY A 215 -3.17 5.80 17.07
N HIS A 216 -3.16 6.82 16.22
CA HIS A 216 -4.39 7.41 15.68
C HIS A 216 -4.24 7.85 14.22
N LEU A 217 -5.25 7.53 13.42
CA LEU A 217 -5.25 7.86 12.00
C LEU A 217 -5.78 9.27 11.78
N HIS A 218 -4.98 10.12 11.15
CA HIS A 218 -5.34 11.51 10.83
C HIS A 218 -4.62 11.99 9.57
N GLU A 219 -5.19 13.00 8.90
CA GLU A 219 -4.58 13.61 7.71
C GLU A 219 -3.46 14.58 8.11
N ILE A 220 -2.33 14.52 7.40
CA ILE A 220 -1.15 15.36 7.63
C ILE A 220 -0.63 15.95 6.30
N SER A 221 0.18 17.00 6.40
CA SER A 221 0.91 17.52 5.24
C SER A 221 2.14 16.66 4.93
N TYR A 222 2.74 16.84 3.75
CA TYR A 222 3.98 16.17 3.38
C TYR A 222 5.12 16.56 4.33
N GLU A 223 5.18 17.84 4.68
CA GLU A 223 6.18 18.45 5.55
C GLU A 223 6.16 17.87 6.98
N ASP A 224 5.01 17.36 7.42
CA ASP A 224 4.80 16.78 8.74
C ASP A 224 5.12 15.27 8.79
N THR A 225 5.43 14.64 7.65
CA THR A 225 5.73 13.20 7.63
C THR A 225 7.04 12.89 8.37
N ALA A 226 7.01 11.91 9.28
CA ALA A 226 8.17 11.52 10.08
C ALA A 226 9.37 11.13 9.21
N SER A 227 9.13 10.37 8.13
CA SER A 227 10.18 9.93 7.21
C SER A 227 10.87 11.10 6.49
N LEU A 228 10.13 12.14 6.11
CA LEU A 228 10.73 13.36 5.54
C LEU A 228 11.56 14.10 6.58
N GLN A 229 11.07 14.25 7.80
CA GLN A 229 11.79 14.95 8.86
C GLN A 229 13.13 14.27 9.18
N ILE A 230 13.13 12.94 9.30
CA ILE A 230 14.34 12.14 9.54
C ILE A 230 15.32 12.28 8.38
N VAL A 231 14.88 12.05 7.14
CA VAL A 231 15.78 12.15 5.97
C VAL A 231 16.32 13.56 5.83
N ARG A 232 15.48 14.59 5.97
CA ARG A 232 15.89 15.99 5.88
C ARG A 232 16.94 16.35 6.93
N ARG A 233 16.75 15.91 8.18
CA ARG A 233 17.72 16.14 9.26
C ARG A 233 19.05 15.46 8.94
N PHE A 234 19.02 14.18 8.59
CA PHE A 234 20.22 13.40 8.26
C PHE A 234 20.99 13.99 7.06
N THR A 235 20.30 14.43 6.01
CA THR A 235 20.97 14.95 4.80
C THR A 235 21.52 16.37 4.98
N ASN A 236 20.95 17.17 5.88
CA ASN A 236 21.38 18.55 6.10
C ASN A 236 22.56 18.64 7.08
N ASP A 237 22.61 17.77 8.08
CA ASP A 237 23.65 17.77 9.12
C ASP A 237 23.97 16.34 9.58
N ARG A 238 24.64 15.60 8.69
CA ARG A 238 24.92 14.18 8.89
C ARG A 238 25.85 13.94 10.08
N ASP A 239 26.91 14.72 10.21
CA ASP A 239 27.96 14.44 11.18
C ASP A 239 27.45 14.71 12.61
N SER A 240 26.76 15.84 12.86
CA SER A 240 26.10 16.08 14.15
C SER A 240 25.03 15.02 14.46
N PHE A 241 24.22 14.66 13.47
CA PHE A 241 23.20 13.63 13.67
C PHE A 241 23.82 12.28 14.07
N LEU A 242 24.93 11.87 13.45
CA LEU A 242 25.61 10.62 13.78
C LEU A 242 26.31 10.68 15.14
N GLU A 243 26.91 11.81 15.50
CA GLU A 243 27.50 12.02 16.83
C GLU A 243 26.44 11.89 17.93
N GLU A 244 25.31 12.58 17.79
CA GLU A 244 24.17 12.44 18.71
C GLU A 244 23.67 10.99 18.77
N LEU A 245 23.44 10.37 17.60
CA LEU A 245 22.92 9.00 17.49
C LEU A 245 23.79 7.97 18.23
N PHE A 246 25.12 8.15 18.20
CA PHE A 246 26.07 7.22 18.81
C PHE A 246 26.47 7.59 20.25
N ALA A 247 26.25 8.84 20.69
CA ALA A 247 26.57 9.28 22.05
C ALA A 247 25.50 8.85 23.07
N GLU A 248 24.23 9.07 22.75
CA GLU A 248 23.06 8.57 23.46
C GLU A 248 22.04 8.21 22.39
N PRO A 249 21.66 6.94 22.20
CA PRO A 249 20.68 6.58 21.17
C PRO A 249 19.42 7.42 21.41
N PRO A 250 19.06 8.35 20.51
CA PRO A 250 17.91 9.21 20.70
C PRO A 250 16.67 8.34 20.78
N SER A 251 15.63 8.82 21.45
CA SER A 251 14.27 8.26 21.38
C SER A 251 13.62 8.41 20.00
N LEU A 252 14.42 8.37 18.92
CA LEU A 252 13.98 8.32 17.52
C LEU A 252 13.07 7.11 17.24
N PHE A 253 13.08 6.11 18.13
CA PHE A 253 12.10 5.04 18.21
C PHE A 253 11.39 5.22 19.55
N GLY A 254 10.23 5.87 19.56
CA GLY A 254 9.59 6.34 20.80
C GLY A 254 9.47 5.25 21.86
N GLU A 255 9.98 5.52 23.07
CA GLU A 255 9.25 5.07 24.25
C GLU A 255 8.27 6.22 24.59
N PRO A 256 6.96 5.95 24.70
CA PRO A 256 6.06 6.94 25.26
C PRO A 256 6.54 7.23 26.68
N ASP A 257 6.68 8.51 27.01
CA ASP A 257 6.90 8.99 28.38
C ASP A 257 5.98 8.19 29.32
N LYS A 258 6.58 7.26 30.06
CA LYS A 258 5.86 6.59 31.15
C LYS A 258 5.74 7.61 32.28
N PRO A 259 4.54 7.80 32.83
CA PRO A 259 4.34 8.65 34.01
C PRO A 259 5.07 8.12 35.24
#